data_AF-A0A7S2ERK3-F1
#
_entry.id   AF-A0A7S2ERK3-F1
#
_cell.length_a   1.000
_cell.length_b   1.000
_cell.length_c   1.000
_cell.angle_alpha   90.00
_cell.angle_beta   90.00
_cell.angle_gamma   90.00
#
_symmetry.space_group_name_H-M   'P 1'
#
loop_
_entity.id
_entity.type
_entity.pdbx_description
1 polymer ?
#
loop_
_entity_poly.entity_id
_entity_poly.type
_entity_poly.pdbx_seq_one_letter_code
_entity_poly.pdbx_strand_id
1 'polypeptide(L)'
;PCGPAPGVEVNIANVCAVSIIRAGDSLLEAVRECLLGVKTGKILIQRNEESKEKKPILFYSKMPPGVDKMDILLCDPMLGTGGSAKMAVLTLVTKYNVDPARIVSANMICCPEGLEE
;
A
#
# COMPACT_ATOMS: atom_id res chain seq x y z
N PRO A 1 -31.28 -15.17 -10.87
CA PRO A 1 -32.07 -16.25 -11.53
C PRO A 1 -32.68 -17.33 -10.59
N CYS A 2 -32.97 -17.02 -9.31
CA CYS A 2 -33.71 -17.89 -8.37
C CYS A 2 -34.62 -17.09 -7.41
N GLY A 3 -34.96 -15.83 -7.75
CA GLY A 3 -35.60 -14.88 -6.84
C GLY A 3 -34.60 -13.98 -6.07
N PRO A 4 -35.07 -12.97 -5.32
CA PRO A 4 -34.23 -12.12 -4.49
C PRO A 4 -33.65 -12.92 -3.30
N ALA A 5 -32.37 -12.73 -3.01
CA ALA A 5 -31.67 -13.34 -1.89
C ALA A 5 -30.91 -12.25 -1.12
N PRO A 6 -30.74 -12.39 0.21
CA PRO A 6 -29.88 -11.48 0.97
C PRO A 6 -28.44 -11.60 0.48
N GLY A 7 -27.83 -10.46 0.18
CA GLY A 7 -26.44 -10.35 -0.24
C GLY A 7 -25.74 -9.22 0.50
N VAL A 8 -24.42 -9.16 0.35
CA VAL A 8 -23.59 -8.07 0.87
C VAL A 8 -22.98 -7.34 -0.32
N GLU A 9 -23.06 -6.02 -0.29
CA GLU A 9 -22.40 -5.15 -1.26
C GLU A 9 -21.22 -4.46 -0.58
N VAL A 10 -20.07 -4.44 -1.26
CA VAL A 10 -18.86 -3.78 -0.77
C VAL A 10 -18.63 -2.54 -1.61
N ASN A 11 -18.41 -1.39 -0.98
CA ASN A 11 -18.09 -0.16 -1.68
C ASN A 11 -16.64 -0.16 -2.19
N ILE A 12 -16.46 -0.66 -3.40
CA ILE A 12 -15.16 -0.77 -4.07
C ILE A 12 -14.67 0.54 -4.70
N ALA A 13 -15.53 1.55 -4.88
CA ALA A 13 -15.20 2.79 -5.59
C ALA A 13 -14.23 3.71 -4.80
N ASN A 14 -14.09 3.45 -3.50
CA ASN A 14 -13.28 4.26 -2.60
C ASN A 14 -11.94 3.63 -2.22
N VAL A 15 -11.51 2.57 -2.94
CA VAL A 15 -10.24 1.89 -2.70
C VAL A 15 -9.14 2.48 -3.58
N CYS A 16 -7.97 2.70 -2.99
CA CYS A 16 -6.75 3.06 -3.69
C CYS A 16 -5.64 2.04 -3.39
N ALA A 17 -5.12 1.40 -4.43
CA ALA A 17 -3.97 0.51 -4.32
C ALA A 17 -2.67 1.31 -4.46
N VAL A 18 -1.77 1.20 -3.48
CA VAL A 18 -0.52 1.95 -3.42
C VAL A 18 0.64 0.97 -3.51
N SER A 19 1.43 1.06 -4.57
CA SER A 19 2.61 0.21 -4.77
C SER A 19 3.87 0.85 -4.18
N ILE A 20 4.62 0.07 -3.38
CA ILE A 20 6.01 0.38 -3.06
C ILE A 20 6.89 -0.13 -4.21
N ILE A 21 7.33 0.80 -5.05
CA ILE A 21 8.18 0.53 -6.22
C ILE A 21 9.51 -0.07 -5.73
N ARG A 22 10.04 -1.13 -6.36
CA ARG A 22 9.60 -1.78 -7.62
C ARG A 22 8.74 -3.02 -7.40
N ALA A 23 8.99 -3.76 -6.32
CA ALA A 23 8.41 -5.08 -6.13
C ALA A 23 6.89 -5.03 -5.89
N GLY A 24 6.35 -3.95 -5.31
CA GLY A 24 4.92 -3.77 -5.11
C GLY A 24 4.08 -3.72 -6.39
N ASP A 25 4.69 -3.43 -7.55
CA ASP A 25 3.96 -3.34 -8.82
C ASP A 25 3.46 -4.72 -9.29
N SER A 26 4.12 -5.82 -8.89
CA SER A 26 3.63 -7.17 -9.22
C SER A 26 2.32 -7.51 -8.51
N LEU A 27 2.21 -7.13 -7.24
CA LEU A 27 0.96 -7.27 -6.48
C LEU A 27 -0.11 -6.30 -6.97
N LEU A 28 0.28 -5.08 -7.35
CA LEU A 28 -0.66 -4.11 -7.91
C LEU A 28 -1.34 -4.61 -9.18
N GLU A 29 -0.62 -5.35 -10.03
CA GLU A 29 -1.20 -5.93 -11.23
C GLU A 29 -2.27 -6.97 -10.91
N ALA A 30 -2.00 -7.87 -9.96
CA ALA A 30 -3.00 -8.81 -9.47
C ALA A 30 -4.23 -8.11 -8.87
N VAL A 31 -4.04 -7.00 -8.14
CA VAL A 31 -5.15 -6.20 -7.62
C VAL A 31 -6.01 -5.61 -8.74
N ARG A 32 -5.40 -5.17 -9.84
CA ARG A 32 -6.13 -4.61 -11.00
C ARG A 32 -6.94 -5.67 -11.74
N GLU A 33 -6.48 -6.91 -11.76
CA GLU A 33 -7.25 -8.04 -12.29
C GLU A 33 -8.48 -8.35 -11.43
N CYS A 34 -8.38 -8.18 -10.10
CA CYS A 34 -9.52 -8.37 -9.19
C CYS A 34 -10.49 -7.16 -9.16
N LEU A 35 -9.95 -5.94 -9.18
CA LEU A 35 -10.71 -4.70 -9.10
C LEU A 35 -10.39 -3.79 -10.29
N LEU A 36 -11.19 -3.93 -11.34
CA LEU A 36 -11.09 -3.13 -12.55
C LEU A 36 -11.25 -1.63 -12.22
N GLY A 37 -10.28 -0.83 -12.67
CA GLY A 37 -10.33 0.63 -12.50
C GLY A 37 -9.95 1.13 -11.10
N VAL A 38 -9.33 0.29 -10.25
CA VAL A 38 -8.80 0.74 -8.96
C VAL A 38 -7.88 1.95 -9.13
N LYS A 39 -8.05 2.95 -8.27
CA LYS A 39 -7.15 4.12 -8.25
C LYS A 39 -5.78 3.67 -7.77
N THR A 40 -4.72 4.17 -8.38
CA THR A 40 -3.36 3.72 -8.06
C THR A 40 -2.45 4.85 -7.60
N GLY A 41 -1.82 4.65 -6.45
CA GLY A 41 -0.71 5.45 -5.96
C GLY A 41 0.62 4.73 -6.12
N LYS A 42 1.72 5.48 -6.19
CA LYS A 42 3.07 4.92 -6.24
C LYS A 42 4.00 5.64 -5.28
N ILE A 43 4.80 4.87 -4.56
CA ILE A 43 5.86 5.36 -3.67
C ILE A 43 7.17 4.66 -4.06
N LEU A 44 8.24 5.43 -4.27
CA LEU A 44 9.59 4.91 -4.45
C LEU A 44 10.39 5.17 -3.17
N ILE A 45 10.77 4.08 -2.51
CA ILE A 45 11.66 4.10 -1.35
C ILE A 45 12.87 3.26 -1.69
N GLN A 46 14.06 3.80 -1.42
CA GLN A 46 15.31 3.07 -1.59
C GLN A 46 16.19 3.30 -0.36
N ARG A 47 16.94 2.27 0.01
CA ARG A 47 17.86 2.34 1.15
C ARG A 47 19.13 3.04 0.71
N ASN A 48 19.66 3.92 1.56
CA ASN A 48 21.00 4.45 1.34
C ASN A 48 22.04 3.36 1.66
N GLU A 49 22.67 2.81 0.64
CA GLU A 49 23.68 1.75 0.79
C GLU A 49 25.01 2.26 1.37
N GLU A 50 25.26 3.57 1.34
CA GLU A 50 26.47 4.19 1.91
C GLU A 50 26.38 4.36 3.43
N SER A 51 25.16 4.41 3.99
CA SER A 51 24.95 4.50 5.42
C SER A 51 25.01 3.12 6.07
N LYS A 52 25.79 2.97 7.15
CA LYS A 52 25.82 1.75 7.98
C LYS A 52 24.42 1.33 8.47
N GLU A 53 23.53 2.30 8.67
CA GLU A 53 22.17 2.09 9.15
C GLU A 53 21.19 1.70 8.03
N LYS A 54 21.61 1.76 6.75
CA LYS A 54 20.77 1.47 5.55
C LYS A 54 19.40 2.15 5.59
N LYS A 55 19.36 3.40 6.07
CA LYS A 55 18.13 4.16 6.26
C LYS A 55 17.30 4.23 4.98
N PRO A 56 15.98 4.01 5.05
CA PRO A 56 15.10 4.20 3.89
C PRO A 56 15.03 5.69 3.54
N ILE A 57 15.03 6.00 2.25
CA ILE A 57 14.89 7.35 1.71
C ILE A 57 13.71 7.36 0.75
N LEU A 58 12.82 8.34 0.92
CA LEU A 58 11.71 8.61 0.01
C LEU A 58 12.22 9.39 -1.20
N PHE A 59 12.23 8.76 -2.37
CA PHE A 59 12.62 9.41 -3.63
C PHE A 59 11.44 9.96 -4.41
N TYR A 60 10.29 9.27 -4.35
CA TYR A 60 9.11 9.66 -5.10
C TYR A 60 7.85 9.24 -4.37
N SER A 61 6.83 10.08 -4.44
CA SER A 61 5.46 9.69 -4.09
C SER A 61 4.48 10.46 -4.95
N LYS A 62 3.50 9.74 -5.51
CA LYS A 62 2.38 10.32 -6.25
C LYS A 62 1.12 9.54 -5.94
N MET A 63 0.09 10.27 -5.53
CA MET A 63 -1.21 9.71 -5.16
C MET A 63 -2.32 10.28 -6.03
N PRO A 64 -3.44 9.57 -6.20
CA PRO A 64 -4.64 10.14 -6.80
C PRO A 64 -5.20 11.28 -5.93
N PRO A 65 -5.97 12.21 -6.51
CA PRO A 65 -6.64 13.25 -5.75
C PRO A 65 -7.66 12.66 -4.77
N GLY A 66 -7.74 13.21 -3.56
CA GLY A 66 -8.67 12.79 -2.51
C GLY A 66 -8.31 11.49 -1.78
N VAL A 67 -7.04 11.06 -1.85
CA VAL A 67 -6.55 9.82 -1.24
C VAL A 67 -6.76 9.78 0.29
N ASP A 68 -6.87 10.93 0.95
CA ASP A 68 -7.11 11.10 2.39
C ASP A 68 -8.41 10.45 2.87
N LYS A 69 -9.39 10.27 1.97
CA LYS A 69 -10.71 9.70 2.27
C LYS A 69 -10.89 8.27 1.78
N MET A 70 -9.84 7.69 1.19
CA MET A 70 -9.86 6.37 0.55
C MET A 70 -9.34 5.28 1.48
N ASP A 71 -9.77 4.06 1.23
CA ASP A 71 -9.18 2.87 1.84
C ASP A 71 -7.94 2.47 1.05
N ILE A 72 -6.81 2.35 1.74
CA ILE A 72 -5.52 2.15 1.10
C ILE A 72 -5.11 0.69 1.20
N LEU A 73 -4.86 0.08 0.04
CA LEU A 73 -4.20 -1.21 -0.05
C LEU A 73 -2.73 -0.98 -0.39
N LEU A 74 -1.85 -1.06 0.62
CA LEU A 74 -0.41 -0.90 0.44
C LEU A 74 0.20 -2.22 -0.04
N CYS A 75 0.70 -2.25 -1.27
CA CYS A 75 1.25 -3.44 -1.92
C CYS A 75 2.78 -3.48 -1.79
N ASP A 76 3.29 -4.48 -1.07
CA ASP A 76 4.72 -4.80 -1.01
C ASP A 76 4.92 -6.30 -0.75
N PRO A 77 5.45 -7.11 -1.69
CA PRO A 77 5.51 -8.55 -1.53
C PRO A 77 6.36 -9.02 -0.35
N MET A 78 7.36 -8.26 0.10
CA MET A 78 8.28 -8.69 1.15
C MET A 78 8.38 -7.68 2.28
N LEU A 79 7.90 -8.06 3.46
CA LEU A 79 8.13 -7.32 4.70
C LEU A 79 9.32 -7.92 5.45
N GLY A 80 10.53 -7.44 5.15
CA GLY A 80 11.75 -7.85 5.82
C GLY A 80 11.93 -7.16 7.18
N THR A 81 12.70 -6.07 7.20
CA THR A 81 12.99 -5.28 8.42
C THR A 81 11.95 -4.19 8.72
N GLY A 82 10.81 -4.16 8.02
CA GLY A 82 9.75 -3.15 8.22
C GLY A 82 10.03 -1.73 7.69
N GLY A 83 11.30 -1.29 7.61
CA GLY A 83 11.66 0.11 7.35
C GLY A 83 11.05 0.77 6.10
N SER A 84 10.94 0.02 4.98
CA SER A 84 10.31 0.55 3.76
C SER A 84 8.79 0.73 3.93
N ALA A 85 8.12 -0.27 4.52
CA ALA A 85 6.69 -0.21 4.79
C ALA A 85 6.36 0.91 5.78
N LYS A 86 7.14 1.04 6.86
CA LYS A 86 7.04 2.12 7.85
C LYS A 86 7.18 3.50 7.21
N MET A 87 8.19 3.68 6.35
CA MET A 87 8.35 4.93 5.60
C MET A 87 7.18 5.20 4.64
N ALA A 88 6.63 4.17 3.99
CA ALA A 88 5.46 4.33 3.12
C ALA A 88 4.21 4.74 3.91
N VAL A 89 3.93 4.09 5.05
CA VAL A 89 2.84 4.45 5.96
C VAL A 89 3.02 5.87 6.49
N LEU A 90 4.22 6.22 6.99
CA LEU A 90 4.54 7.58 7.43
C LEU A 90 4.30 8.60 6.32
N THR A 91 4.68 8.29 5.08
CA THR A 91 4.44 9.18 3.94
C THR A 91 2.94 9.37 3.68
N LEU A 92 2.15 8.28 3.71
CA LEU A 92 0.70 8.35 3.52
C LEU A 92 0.02 9.20 4.60
N VAL A 93 0.43 9.03 5.86
CA VAL A 93 -0.16 9.76 7.00
C VAL A 93 0.29 11.22 7.00
N THR A 94 1.59 11.49 6.91
CA THR A 94 2.13 12.85 7.11
C THR A 94 1.99 13.74 5.87
N LYS A 95 2.19 13.20 4.67
CA LYS A 95 2.17 13.98 3.42
C LYS A 95 0.78 14.00 2.78
N TYR A 96 0.03 12.91 2.90
CA TYR A 96 -1.27 12.75 2.24
C TYR A 96 -2.46 12.72 3.21
N ASN A 97 -2.23 12.86 4.53
CA ASN A 97 -3.26 12.93 5.55
C ASN A 97 -4.23 11.75 5.53
N VAL A 98 -3.73 10.57 5.16
CA VAL A 98 -4.49 9.31 5.20
C VAL A 98 -4.61 8.86 6.65
N ASP A 99 -5.81 8.47 7.05
CA ASP A 99 -6.05 7.85 8.36
C ASP A 99 -5.33 6.48 8.44
N PRO A 100 -4.40 6.27 9.40
CA PRO A 100 -3.72 4.99 9.59
C PRO A 100 -4.66 3.79 9.69
N ALA A 101 -5.85 3.95 10.26
CA ALA A 101 -6.83 2.87 10.42
C ALA A 101 -7.40 2.36 9.09
N ARG A 102 -7.19 3.10 8.00
CA ARG A 102 -7.67 2.78 6.65
C ARG A 102 -6.58 2.19 5.76
N ILE A 103 -5.38 1.96 6.31
CA ILE A 103 -4.25 1.40 5.58
C ILE A 103 -4.16 -0.10 5.88
N VAL A 104 -4.33 -0.91 4.84
CA VAL A 104 -4.14 -2.36 4.88
C VAL A 104 -2.90 -2.70 4.07
N SER A 105 -1.92 -3.36 4.71
CA SER A 105 -0.71 -3.85 4.04
C SER A 105 -0.95 -5.24 3.45
N ALA A 106 -0.66 -5.41 2.16
CA ALA A 106 -0.68 -6.68 1.45
C ALA A 106 0.77 -7.13 1.22
N ASN A 107 1.14 -8.22 1.90
CA ASN A 107 2.48 -8.81 1.84
C ASN A 107 2.37 -10.30 1.50
N MET A 108 3.35 -10.83 0.75
CA MET A 108 3.42 -12.25 0.41
C MET A 108 4.24 -13.02 1.45
N ILE A 109 5.35 -12.43 1.92
CA ILE A 109 6.23 -13.00 2.94
C ILE A 109 6.59 -11.91 3.95
N CYS A 110 6.54 -12.24 5.24
CA CYS A 110 6.90 -11.34 6.34
C CYS A 110 7.92 -12.01 7.28
N CYS A 111 8.84 -11.23 7.80
CA CYS A 111 9.72 -11.61 8.91
C CYS A 111 9.13 -11.08 10.24
N PRO A 112 9.25 -11.83 11.36
CA PRO A 112 8.78 -11.36 12.67
C PRO A 112 9.33 -9.99 13.07
N GLU A 113 10.61 -9.75 12.83
CA GLU A 113 11.28 -8.46 13.08
C GLU A 113 10.56 -7.29 12.38
N GLY A 114 10.07 -7.48 11.15
CA GLY A 114 9.37 -6.43 10.41
C GLY A 114 7.92 -6.21 10.84
N LEU A 115 7.33 -7.14 11.61
CA LEU A 115 5.98 -7.02 12.17
C LEU A 115 5.97 -6.32 13.53
N GLU A 116 7.07 -6.41 14.28
CA GLU A 116 7.22 -5.84 15.62
C GLU A 116 7.73 -4.38 15.61
N GLU A 117 8.15 -3.86 14.44
CA GLU A 117 8.73 -2.52 14.19
C GLU A 117 7.70 -1.44 13.81
#